data_AF-A0A4Y9NX91-F1
#
_entry.id   AF-A0A4Y9NX91-F1
#
_cell.length_a   1.000
_cell.length_b   1.000
_cell.length_c   1.000
_cell.angle_alpha   90.00
_cell.angle_beta   90.00
_cell.angle_gamma   90.00
#
_symmetry.space_group_name_H-M   'P 1'
#
loop_
_entity.id
_entity.type
_entity.pdbx_description
1 polymer ?
#
loop_
_entity_poly.entity_id
_entity_poly.type
_entity_poly.pdbx_seq_one_letter_code
_entity_poly.pdbx_strand_id
1 'polypeptide(L)'
;MTANAAQGVLANDTDPDTDALHVSAVNGVVGNALTGAFGTLTLNANGSYSYSTAKGGSASQGLPQDNFTDTVDDGHGGTSTATLTVSVIGNGQTYVKGTDSNDTLSAGTKGTVLDGGNGNDTRKDADTFVFNPNFGKDVITDFKPNADHIQIDDTLFANFAAVKTHAAGDGQGNTLITYDANNTITLTGVVPSQLHANDFFFV
;
A
#
# COMPACT_ATOMS: atom_id res chain seq x y z
N MET A 1 12.04 -2.92 -12.52
CA MET A 1 12.63 -2.72 -11.18
C MET A 1 13.53 -3.91 -10.86
N THR A 2 14.66 -3.70 -10.20
CA THR A 2 15.56 -4.77 -9.75
C THR A 2 16.17 -4.40 -8.41
N ALA A 3 16.31 -5.37 -7.51
CA ALA A 3 17.10 -5.24 -6.29
C ALA A 3 18.13 -6.37 -6.23
N ASN A 4 19.35 -6.03 -5.82
CA ASN A 4 20.36 -7.04 -5.52
C ASN A 4 20.09 -7.68 -4.14
N ALA A 5 20.83 -8.73 -3.80
CA ALA A 5 20.63 -9.46 -2.54
C ALA A 5 20.76 -8.58 -1.28
N ALA A 6 21.67 -7.59 -1.29
CA ALA A 6 21.89 -6.71 -0.13
C ALA A 6 20.73 -5.73 0.13
N GLN A 7 19.82 -5.57 -0.85
CA GLN A 7 18.61 -4.76 -0.76
C GLN A 7 17.36 -5.60 -1.07
N GLY A 8 17.52 -6.92 -1.06
CA GLY A 8 16.50 -7.89 -1.42
C GLY A 8 15.55 -8.19 -0.27
N VAL A 9 14.71 -9.20 -0.44
CA VAL A 9 13.68 -9.54 0.55
C VAL A 9 14.26 -9.97 1.91
N LEU A 10 15.47 -10.53 1.91
CA LEU A 10 16.16 -10.99 3.13
C LEU A 10 16.91 -9.88 3.87
N ALA A 11 16.97 -8.65 3.34
CA ALA A 11 17.89 -7.62 3.83
C ALA A 11 17.58 -7.14 5.27
N ASN A 12 16.37 -7.39 5.75
CA ASN A 12 15.94 -7.04 7.11
C ASN A 12 15.58 -8.27 7.95
N ASP A 13 15.92 -9.47 7.48
CA ASP A 13 15.67 -10.70 8.20
C ASP A 13 16.84 -11.00 9.14
N THR A 14 16.51 -11.65 10.26
CA THR A 14 17.49 -12.08 11.26
C THR A 14 17.18 -13.50 11.68
N ASP A 15 18.23 -14.27 11.90
CA ASP A 15 18.16 -15.62 12.40
C ASP A 15 18.71 -15.68 13.83
N PRO A 16 17.98 -16.25 14.82
CA PRO A 16 18.45 -16.35 16.21
C PRO A 16 19.74 -17.16 16.39
N ASP A 17 19.95 -18.17 15.54
CA ASP A 17 21.12 -19.05 15.55
C ASP A 17 22.22 -18.55 14.61
N THR A 18 21.96 -17.43 13.92
CA THR A 18 22.84 -16.74 12.95
C THR A 18 23.13 -17.54 11.69
N ASP A 19 22.21 -18.45 11.35
CA ASP A 19 22.29 -19.26 10.14
C ASP A 19 22.05 -18.44 8.86
N ALA A 20 22.58 -18.95 7.75
CA ALA A 20 22.42 -18.29 6.46
C ALA A 20 21.00 -18.50 5.91
N LEU A 21 20.23 -17.41 5.89
CA LEU A 21 18.87 -17.41 5.35
C LEU A 21 18.86 -17.48 3.81
N HIS A 22 17.86 -18.18 3.27
CA HIS A 22 17.58 -18.20 1.84
C HIS A 22 16.07 -18.28 1.56
N VAL A 23 15.66 -17.75 0.41
CA VAL A 23 14.29 -17.93 -0.09
C VAL A 23 14.16 -19.34 -0.65
N SER A 24 13.31 -20.16 -0.03
CA SER A 24 13.06 -21.55 -0.41
C SER A 24 11.84 -21.73 -1.31
N ALA A 25 10.88 -20.80 -1.28
CA ALA A 25 9.72 -20.77 -2.16
C ALA A 25 9.18 -19.36 -2.37
N VAL A 26 8.57 -19.10 -3.53
CA VAL A 26 7.76 -17.90 -3.81
C VAL A 26 6.55 -18.34 -4.62
N ASN A 27 5.36 -18.31 -4.02
CA ASN A 27 4.17 -19.00 -4.54
C ASN A 27 4.47 -20.46 -5.00
N GLY A 28 5.39 -21.14 -4.31
CA GLY A 28 5.78 -22.53 -4.57
C GLY A 28 6.98 -22.76 -5.52
N VAL A 29 7.58 -21.71 -6.11
CA VAL A 29 8.79 -21.83 -6.95
C VAL A 29 9.81 -20.72 -6.67
N VAL A 30 11.11 -20.94 -6.91
CA VAL A 30 12.18 -19.93 -6.77
C VAL A 30 12.95 -19.79 -8.08
N GLY A 31 13.44 -18.60 -8.39
CA GLY A 31 14.28 -18.32 -9.55
C GLY A 31 13.54 -18.39 -10.90
N ASN A 32 12.23 -18.56 -10.87
CA ASN A 32 11.37 -18.62 -12.04
C ASN A 32 10.52 -17.35 -12.17
N ALA A 33 10.08 -17.06 -13.39
CA ALA A 33 9.16 -15.96 -13.66
C ALA A 33 7.76 -16.29 -13.11
N LEU A 34 7.27 -15.45 -12.21
CA LEU A 34 5.97 -15.49 -11.57
C LEU A 34 5.11 -14.38 -12.15
N THR A 35 4.02 -14.75 -12.82
CA THR A 35 3.10 -13.78 -13.43
C THR A 35 2.13 -13.28 -12.36
N GLY A 36 2.22 -11.98 -12.05
CA GLY A 36 1.20 -11.23 -11.32
C GLY A 36 0.12 -10.68 -12.27
N ALA A 37 -0.83 -9.94 -11.72
CA ALA A 37 -1.86 -9.26 -12.49
C ALA A 37 -1.29 -8.08 -13.28
N PHE A 38 -0.28 -7.38 -12.76
CA PHE A 38 0.26 -6.15 -13.35
C PHE A 38 1.67 -6.31 -13.94
N GLY A 39 2.31 -7.44 -13.69
CA GLY A 39 3.65 -7.70 -14.19
C GLY A 39 4.16 -9.09 -13.89
N THR A 40 5.48 -9.25 -13.96
CA THR A 40 6.17 -10.52 -13.74
C THR A 40 7.32 -10.31 -12.78
N LEU A 41 7.31 -11.06 -11.68
CA LEU A 41 8.37 -11.12 -10.69
C LEU A 41 9.30 -12.31 -10.98
N THR A 42 10.60 -12.14 -10.81
CA THR A 42 11.53 -13.24 -10.58
C THR A 42 12.24 -12.97 -9.26
N LEU A 43 12.07 -13.84 -8.28
CA LEU A 43 12.73 -13.77 -6.96
C LEU A 43 13.64 -14.99 -6.80
N ASN A 44 14.91 -14.73 -6.48
CA ASN A 44 15.97 -15.74 -6.38
C ASN A 44 16.19 -16.17 -4.92
N ALA A 45 16.82 -17.33 -4.74
CA ALA A 45 17.10 -17.90 -3.42
C ALA A 45 17.94 -16.98 -2.52
N ASN A 46 18.82 -16.16 -3.10
CA ASN A 46 19.64 -15.18 -2.38
C ASN A 46 18.89 -13.88 -2.02
N GLY A 47 17.56 -13.84 -2.19
CA GLY A 47 16.72 -12.68 -1.90
C GLY A 47 16.72 -11.58 -2.96
N SER A 48 17.56 -11.67 -4.00
CA SER A 48 17.53 -10.70 -5.11
C SER A 48 16.31 -10.90 -6.00
N TYR A 49 15.77 -9.82 -6.54
CA TYR A 49 14.59 -9.90 -7.41
C TYR A 49 14.63 -8.94 -8.59
N SER A 50 13.84 -9.27 -9.61
CA SER A 50 13.48 -8.39 -10.72
C SER A 50 11.98 -8.40 -10.93
N TYR A 51 11.40 -7.22 -11.18
CA TYR A 51 10.00 -7.09 -11.56
C TYR A 51 9.88 -6.27 -12.85
N SER A 52 9.12 -6.81 -13.81
CA SER A 52 8.83 -6.17 -15.10
C SER A 52 7.32 -5.96 -15.23
N THR A 53 6.90 -4.72 -15.49
CA THR A 53 5.49 -4.39 -15.70
C THR A 53 5.01 -4.91 -17.05
N ALA A 54 3.78 -5.44 -17.09
CA ALA A 54 3.15 -5.83 -18.34
C ALA A 54 2.79 -4.56 -19.16
N LYS A 55 2.88 -4.65 -20.49
CA LYS A 55 2.52 -3.53 -21.38
C LYS A 55 1.03 -3.20 -21.21
N GLY A 56 0.73 -2.06 -20.60
CA GLY A 56 -0.64 -1.60 -20.31
C GLY A 56 -1.13 -1.88 -18.88
N GLY A 57 -0.30 -2.43 -17.99
CA GLY A 57 -0.63 -2.75 -16.59
C GLY A 57 -0.79 -1.56 -15.64
N SER A 58 -1.14 -0.37 -16.15
CA SER A 58 -1.53 0.75 -15.31
C SER A 58 -3.03 0.68 -15.11
N ALA A 59 -3.51 0.56 -13.87
CA ALA A 59 -4.90 0.95 -13.63
C ALA A 59 -5.03 2.44 -13.95
N SER A 60 -6.19 2.83 -14.47
CA SER A 60 -6.51 4.24 -14.68
C SER A 60 -6.81 4.97 -13.37
N GLN A 61 -6.89 4.24 -12.25
CA GLN A 61 -7.34 4.68 -10.93
C GLN A 61 -6.62 3.86 -9.83
N GLY A 62 -6.26 4.50 -8.71
CA GLY A 62 -5.56 3.85 -7.59
C GLY A 62 -4.07 3.53 -7.86
N LEU A 63 -3.45 2.84 -6.90
CA LEU A 63 -2.10 2.28 -6.94
C LEU A 63 -2.22 0.74 -6.93
N PRO A 64 -2.31 0.09 -8.11
CA PRO A 64 -2.39 -1.36 -8.23
C PRO A 64 -1.25 -2.10 -7.56
N GLN A 65 -1.55 -3.29 -7.03
CA GLN A 65 -0.58 -4.11 -6.33
C GLN A 65 -0.58 -5.55 -6.86
N ASP A 66 0.62 -6.12 -6.99
CA ASP A 66 0.82 -7.57 -7.06
C ASP A 66 1.37 -8.07 -5.73
N ASN A 67 0.78 -9.14 -5.20
CA ASN A 67 1.22 -9.77 -3.95
C ASN A 67 1.84 -11.14 -4.22
N PHE A 68 3.02 -11.39 -3.68
CA PHE A 68 3.74 -12.67 -3.79
C PHE A 68 4.12 -13.15 -2.40
N THR A 69 3.72 -14.37 -2.02
CA THR A 69 4.10 -14.94 -0.72
C THR A 69 5.39 -15.73 -0.87
N ASP A 70 6.42 -15.32 -0.14
CA ASP A 70 7.70 -16.01 -0.08
C ASP A 70 7.89 -16.78 1.23
N THR A 71 8.74 -17.80 1.18
CA THR A 71 9.16 -18.62 2.31
C THR A 71 10.66 -18.49 2.45
N VAL A 72 11.09 -18.10 3.64
CA VAL A 72 12.49 -17.98 4.06
C VAL A 72 12.82 -19.19 4.93
N ASP A 73 14.00 -19.77 4.73
CA ASP A 73 14.46 -21.01 5.36
C ASP A 73 15.90 -20.84 5.88
N ASP A 74 16.16 -21.36 7.08
CA ASP A 74 17.45 -21.30 7.80
C ASP A 74 18.42 -22.44 7.45
N GLY A 75 17.98 -23.42 6.65
CA GLY A 75 18.72 -24.64 6.32
C GLY A 75 18.74 -25.69 7.43
N HIS A 76 18.09 -25.43 8.56
CA HIS A 76 18.09 -26.23 9.79
C HIS A 76 16.68 -26.61 10.25
N GLY A 77 15.65 -26.28 9.46
CA GLY A 77 14.26 -26.68 9.65
C GLY A 77 13.37 -25.58 10.21
N GLY A 78 13.91 -24.39 10.45
CA GLY A 78 13.15 -23.18 10.71
C GLY A 78 12.74 -22.50 9.41
N THR A 79 11.47 -22.12 9.33
CA THR A 79 10.92 -21.40 8.17
C THR A 79 10.04 -20.24 8.61
N SER A 80 10.05 -19.16 7.85
CA SER A 80 9.13 -18.04 7.98
C SER A 80 8.50 -17.70 6.63
N THR A 81 7.34 -17.03 6.64
CA THR A 81 6.68 -16.55 5.43
C THR A 81 6.49 -15.05 5.47
N ALA A 82 6.70 -14.39 4.34
CA ALA A 82 6.43 -12.97 4.16
C ALA A 82 5.62 -12.75 2.88
N THR A 83 5.05 -11.55 2.75
CA THR A 83 4.40 -11.11 1.52
C THR A 83 5.20 -9.97 0.92
N LEU A 84 5.70 -10.19 -0.29
CA LEU A 84 6.26 -9.14 -1.14
C LEU A 84 5.12 -8.49 -1.94
N THR A 85 4.79 -7.26 -1.56
CA THR A 85 3.84 -6.41 -2.28
C THR A 85 4.58 -5.51 -3.26
N VAL A 86 4.18 -5.55 -4.54
CA VAL A 86 4.71 -4.69 -5.59
C VAL A 86 3.63 -3.72 -6.04
N SER A 87 3.79 -2.46 -5.66
CA SER A 87 2.93 -1.37 -6.10
C SER A 87 3.36 -0.84 -7.47
N VAL A 88 2.43 -0.81 -8.44
CA VAL A 88 2.68 -0.37 -9.81
C VAL A 88 2.14 1.04 -10.00
N ILE A 89 3.05 2.00 -10.18
CA ILE A 89 2.70 3.40 -10.43
C ILE A 89 2.42 3.57 -11.91
N GLY A 90 1.29 4.23 -12.23
CA GLY A 90 0.89 4.49 -13.60
C GLY A 90 1.86 5.41 -14.35
N ASN A 91 1.90 5.31 -15.68
CA ASN A 91 2.77 6.17 -16.48
C ASN A 91 2.35 7.64 -16.32
N GLY A 92 3.31 8.51 -16.03
CA GLY A 92 3.06 9.92 -15.76
C GLY A 92 2.47 10.21 -14.37
N GLN A 93 2.32 9.19 -13.52
CA GLN A 93 2.00 9.40 -12.12
C GLN A 93 3.25 9.57 -11.26
N THR A 94 3.10 10.34 -10.18
CA THR A 94 4.13 10.57 -9.16
C THR A 94 3.67 9.94 -7.86
N TYR A 95 4.52 9.09 -7.28
CA TYR A 95 4.29 8.53 -5.96
C TYR A 95 5.10 9.31 -4.92
N VAL A 96 4.39 9.83 -3.92
CA VAL A 96 4.96 10.58 -2.80
C VAL A 96 4.72 9.74 -1.55
N LYS A 97 5.80 9.24 -0.95
CA LYS A 97 5.75 8.53 0.33
C LYS A 97 6.21 9.46 1.46
N GLY A 98 5.44 9.50 2.54
CA GLY A 98 5.84 10.06 3.82
C GLY A 98 6.82 9.17 4.57
N THR A 99 7.01 9.49 5.84
CA THR A 99 7.86 8.78 6.78
C THR A 99 7.00 7.93 7.73
N ASP A 100 7.61 7.35 8.77
CA ASP A 100 6.87 6.69 9.85
C ASP A 100 6.57 7.66 11.02
N SER A 101 6.55 8.97 10.73
CA SER A 101 6.33 10.07 11.69
C SER A 101 5.22 10.98 11.18
N ASN A 102 4.72 11.87 12.04
CA ASN A 102 3.66 12.80 11.66
C ASN A 102 4.16 13.77 10.58
N ASP A 103 3.59 13.69 9.39
CA ASP A 103 3.97 14.48 8.22
C ASP A 103 2.91 15.52 7.83
N THR A 104 3.37 16.54 7.10
CA THR A 104 2.49 17.47 6.37
C THR A 104 2.87 17.42 4.90
N LEU A 105 2.04 16.76 4.10
CA LEU A 105 2.35 16.36 2.73
C LEU A 105 1.41 17.06 1.72
N SER A 106 1.99 17.46 0.59
CA SER A 106 1.27 18.02 -0.56
C SER A 106 1.89 17.44 -1.83
N ALA A 107 1.14 16.64 -2.60
CA ALA A 107 1.71 15.93 -3.74
C ALA A 107 1.66 16.74 -5.06
N GLY A 108 0.80 17.74 -5.18
CA GLY A 108 0.70 18.61 -6.36
C GLY A 108 -0.58 18.39 -7.17
N THR A 109 -0.62 18.85 -8.43
CA THR A 109 -1.94 19.14 -9.05
C THR A 109 -2.56 18.02 -9.87
N LYS A 110 -1.81 17.02 -10.36
CA LYS A 110 -2.33 15.89 -11.17
C LYS A 110 -1.40 14.68 -11.18
N GLY A 111 -1.99 13.51 -11.33
CA GLY A 111 -1.34 12.21 -11.44
C GLY A 111 -0.62 11.79 -10.16
N THR A 112 -1.09 12.19 -8.99
CA THR A 112 -0.34 12.02 -7.74
C THR A 112 -0.95 10.98 -6.85
N VAL A 113 -0.12 10.03 -6.41
CA VAL A 113 -0.43 9.07 -5.36
C VAL A 113 0.36 9.48 -4.12
N LEU A 114 -0.34 9.74 -3.02
CA LEU A 114 0.24 10.13 -1.75
C LEU A 114 -0.03 9.04 -0.71
N ASP A 115 1.05 8.45 -0.24
CA ASP A 115 1.07 7.49 0.87
C ASP A 115 1.76 8.18 2.05
N GLY A 116 1.04 8.42 3.15
CA GLY A 116 1.67 9.09 4.29
C GLY A 116 2.56 8.18 5.11
N GLY A 117 2.42 6.85 4.98
CA GLY A 117 3.08 5.91 5.88
C GLY A 117 2.37 5.82 7.22
N ASN A 118 3.14 5.57 8.28
CA ASN A 118 2.65 5.54 9.65
C ASN A 118 2.75 6.94 10.26
N GLY A 119 1.86 7.28 11.17
CA GLY A 119 1.90 8.57 11.87
C GLY A 119 0.54 9.22 11.92
N ASN A 120 0.46 10.47 12.36
CA ASN A 120 -0.75 11.27 12.23
C ASN A 120 -0.48 12.37 11.21
N ASP A 121 -0.93 12.18 9.99
CA ASP A 121 -0.51 13.00 8.86
C ASP A 121 -1.58 14.00 8.43
N THR A 122 -1.13 15.15 7.95
CA THR A 122 -1.98 16.09 7.21
C THR A 122 -1.61 16.06 5.74
N ARG A 123 -2.56 15.69 4.88
CA ARG A 123 -2.33 15.35 3.47
C ARG A 123 -3.22 16.19 2.57
N LYS A 124 -2.72 16.57 1.39
CA LYS A 124 -3.48 17.32 0.39
C LYS A 124 -2.91 17.24 -1.02
N ASP A 125 -3.63 17.82 -1.97
CA ASP A 125 -3.19 18.00 -3.35
C ASP A 125 -2.76 16.64 -3.95
N ALA A 126 -3.57 15.59 -3.76
CA ALA A 126 -3.32 14.28 -4.34
C ALA A 126 -4.57 13.74 -5.03
N ASP A 127 -4.38 13.00 -6.12
CA ASP A 127 -5.48 12.30 -6.79
C ASP A 127 -5.79 10.96 -6.11
N THR A 128 -4.83 10.37 -5.42
CA THR A 128 -5.00 9.13 -4.66
C THR A 128 -4.31 9.22 -3.31
N PHE A 129 -5.03 8.90 -2.25
CA PHE A 129 -4.51 8.80 -0.88
C PHE A 129 -4.48 7.34 -0.45
N VAL A 130 -3.31 6.83 -0.06
CA VAL A 130 -3.11 5.43 0.31
C VAL A 130 -3.14 5.27 1.84
N PHE A 131 -3.85 4.23 2.30
CA PHE A 131 -3.98 3.86 3.70
C PHE A 131 -3.67 2.36 3.88
N ASN A 132 -2.48 2.08 4.38
CA ASN A 132 -2.04 0.74 4.78
C ASN A 132 -2.30 0.53 6.29
N PRO A 133 -2.19 -0.71 6.82
CA PRO A 133 -2.37 -0.95 8.25
C PRO A 133 -1.47 -0.07 9.13
N ASN A 134 -2.00 0.40 10.26
CA ASN A 134 -1.34 1.32 11.19
C ASN A 134 -1.07 2.73 10.65
N PHE A 135 -1.90 3.19 9.70
CA PHE A 135 -1.82 4.54 9.13
C PHE A 135 -2.01 5.67 10.14
N GLY A 136 -2.57 5.42 11.33
CA GLY A 136 -2.74 6.42 12.39
C GLY A 136 -3.89 7.40 12.16
N LYS A 137 -3.79 8.62 12.69
CA LYS A 137 -4.88 9.61 12.69
C LYS A 137 -4.64 10.69 11.65
N ASP A 138 -5.13 10.44 10.45
CA ASP A 138 -4.85 11.25 9.29
C ASP A 138 -5.96 12.23 8.95
N VAL A 139 -5.56 13.34 8.33
CA VAL A 139 -6.44 14.40 7.85
C VAL A 139 -6.15 14.68 6.38
N ILE A 140 -7.17 14.56 5.54
CA ILE A 140 -7.15 15.03 4.15
C ILE A 140 -7.91 16.35 4.08
N THR A 141 -7.25 17.40 3.58
CA THR A 141 -7.79 18.77 3.66
C THR A 141 -8.52 19.24 2.39
N ASP A 142 -8.35 18.57 1.25
CA ASP A 142 -8.88 19.01 -0.05
C ASP A 142 -9.47 17.86 -0.89
N PHE A 143 -9.93 16.78 -0.25
CA PHE A 143 -10.54 15.64 -0.94
C PHE A 143 -11.73 16.10 -1.79
N LYS A 144 -11.71 15.76 -3.09
CA LYS A 144 -12.76 16.07 -4.06
C LYS A 144 -13.55 14.80 -4.39
N PRO A 145 -14.77 14.63 -3.86
CA PRO A 145 -15.58 13.47 -4.18
C PRO A 145 -15.84 13.31 -5.69
N ASN A 146 -15.86 12.06 -6.15
CA ASN A 146 -15.88 11.60 -7.54
C ASN A 146 -14.67 11.98 -8.41
N ALA A 147 -13.69 12.71 -7.89
CA ALA A 147 -12.48 13.10 -8.61
C ALA A 147 -11.22 12.48 -8.00
N ASP A 148 -11.10 12.56 -6.67
CA ASP A 148 -9.98 12.00 -5.93
C ASP A 148 -10.36 10.60 -5.40
N HIS A 149 -9.34 9.82 -5.03
CA HIS A 149 -9.48 8.43 -4.62
C HIS A 149 -8.82 8.16 -3.27
N ILE A 150 -9.42 7.27 -2.49
CA ILE A 150 -8.90 6.73 -1.24
C ILE A 150 -8.67 5.25 -1.47
N GLN A 151 -7.41 4.85 -1.48
CA GLN A 151 -7.02 3.45 -1.52
C GLN A 151 -6.78 2.95 -0.10
N ILE A 152 -7.43 1.85 0.26
CA ILE A 152 -7.35 1.23 1.58
C ILE A 152 -6.97 -0.23 1.39
N ASP A 153 -6.05 -0.71 2.21
CA ASP A 153 -5.81 -2.15 2.37
C ASP A 153 -7.09 -2.90 2.74
N ASP A 154 -7.39 -3.99 2.03
CA ASP A 154 -8.63 -4.75 2.17
C ASP A 154 -8.80 -5.44 3.55
N THR A 155 -7.71 -5.57 4.30
CA THR A 155 -7.72 -6.08 5.67
C THR A 155 -8.28 -5.08 6.67
N LEU A 156 -8.27 -3.78 6.34
CA LEU A 156 -8.87 -2.72 7.16
C LEU A 156 -10.36 -2.58 6.87
N PHE A 157 -10.71 -2.48 5.59
CA PHE A 157 -12.11 -2.42 5.16
C PHE A 157 -12.32 -3.29 3.93
N ALA A 158 -13.24 -4.25 4.03
CA ALA A 158 -13.50 -5.16 2.92
C ALA A 158 -14.16 -4.49 1.69
N ASN A 159 -14.85 -3.36 1.88
CA ASN A 159 -15.52 -2.62 0.81
C ASN A 159 -16.10 -1.27 1.30
N PHE A 160 -16.66 -0.50 0.37
CA PHE A 160 -17.30 0.79 0.63
C PHE A 160 -18.49 0.72 1.60
N ALA A 161 -19.23 -0.39 1.66
CA ALA A 161 -20.33 -0.51 2.63
C ALA A 161 -19.78 -0.55 4.07
N ALA A 162 -18.65 -1.23 4.29
CA ALA A 162 -17.94 -1.22 5.57
C ALA A 162 -17.39 0.17 5.92
N VAL A 163 -16.86 0.91 4.94
CA VAL A 163 -16.44 2.31 5.16
C VAL A 163 -17.62 3.17 5.62
N LYS A 164 -18.78 3.06 4.96
CA LYS A 164 -19.98 3.84 5.34
C LYS A 164 -20.49 3.57 6.74
N THR A 165 -20.36 2.34 7.27
CA THR A 165 -20.77 2.06 8.65
C THR A 165 -19.85 2.70 9.69
N HIS A 166 -18.63 3.05 9.29
CA HIS A 166 -17.62 3.68 10.14
C HIS A 166 -17.43 5.18 9.88
N ALA A 167 -18.11 5.73 8.86
CA ALA A 167 -18.08 7.12 8.50
C ALA A 167 -19.19 7.90 9.23
N ALA A 168 -18.80 8.91 10.01
CA ALA A 168 -19.71 9.81 10.70
C ALA A 168 -19.40 11.27 10.38
N GLY A 169 -20.43 12.11 10.33
CA GLY A 169 -20.23 13.55 10.30
C GLY A 169 -19.82 14.04 11.68
N ASP A 170 -18.81 14.92 11.76
CA ASP A 170 -18.35 15.48 13.02
C ASP A 170 -19.22 16.65 13.54
N GLY A 171 -20.16 17.12 12.72
CA GLY A 171 -21.00 18.28 13.00
C GLY A 171 -20.35 19.63 12.64
N GLN A 172 -19.14 19.61 12.08
CA GLN A 172 -18.42 20.78 11.56
C GLN A 172 -18.34 20.79 10.03
N GLY A 173 -18.97 19.81 9.37
CA GLY A 173 -18.97 19.66 7.92
C GLY A 173 -17.86 18.74 7.41
N ASN A 174 -17.23 17.95 8.29
CA ASN A 174 -16.22 16.96 7.92
C ASN A 174 -16.77 15.55 8.09
N THR A 175 -16.08 14.59 7.48
CA THR A 175 -16.31 13.16 7.67
C THR A 175 -15.17 12.57 8.47
N LEU A 176 -15.49 11.88 9.55
CA LEU A 176 -14.56 11.05 10.31
C LEU A 176 -14.85 9.58 10.01
N ILE A 177 -13.90 8.88 9.41
CA ILE A 177 -13.93 7.44 9.19
C ILE A 177 -13.06 6.80 10.26
N THR A 178 -13.64 6.00 11.15
CA THR A 178 -12.93 5.37 12.27
C THR A 178 -12.81 3.87 12.06
N TYR A 179 -11.61 3.37 11.77
CA TYR A 179 -11.36 1.92 11.78
C TYR A 179 -11.23 1.42 13.22
N ASP A 180 -10.39 2.09 14.01
CA ASP A 180 -10.23 1.85 15.45
C ASP A 180 -9.82 3.14 16.20
N ALA A 181 -9.49 3.03 17.49
CA ALA A 181 -9.13 4.18 18.34
C ALA A 181 -7.84 4.92 17.93
N ASN A 182 -6.97 4.25 17.17
CA ASN A 182 -5.68 4.74 16.72
C ASN A 182 -5.66 5.06 15.22
N ASN A 183 -6.57 4.48 14.44
CA ASN A 183 -6.60 4.58 12.99
C ASN A 183 -7.88 5.30 12.52
N THR A 184 -7.76 6.57 12.14
CA THR A 184 -8.89 7.41 11.71
C THR A 184 -8.55 8.27 10.52
N ILE A 185 -9.47 8.41 9.57
CA ILE A 185 -9.34 9.30 8.40
C ILE A 185 -10.35 10.44 8.57
N THR A 186 -9.86 11.68 8.59
CA THR A 186 -10.70 12.88 8.59
C THR A 186 -10.68 13.53 7.22
N LEU A 187 -11.84 13.68 6.59
CA LEU A 187 -12.01 14.39 5.32
C LEU A 187 -12.61 15.77 5.60
N THR A 188 -11.79 16.81 5.47
CA THR A 188 -12.19 18.18 5.79
C THR A 188 -13.10 18.73 4.71
N GLY A 189 -14.22 19.35 5.09
CA GLY A 189 -15.17 19.97 4.16
C GLY A 189 -15.97 18.98 3.31
N VAL A 190 -15.89 17.68 3.60
CA VAL A 190 -16.65 16.62 2.94
C VAL A 190 -17.56 15.97 3.96
N VAL A 191 -18.87 15.92 3.70
CA VAL A 191 -19.83 15.22 4.57
C VAL A 191 -20.09 13.78 4.08
N PRO A 192 -20.51 12.84 4.95
CA PRO A 192 -20.59 11.42 4.59
C PRO A 192 -21.51 11.14 3.39
N SER A 193 -22.55 11.94 3.19
CA SER A 193 -23.47 11.81 2.04
C SER A 193 -22.85 12.16 0.69
N GLN A 194 -21.68 12.81 0.68
CA GLN A 194 -20.92 13.13 -0.54
C GLN A 194 -19.93 12.02 -0.91
N LEU A 195 -19.79 10.96 -0.11
CA LEU A 195 -18.93 9.83 -0.44
C LEU A 195 -19.64 8.85 -1.36
N HIS A 196 -18.91 8.38 -2.36
CA HIS A 196 -19.40 7.46 -3.38
C HIS A 196 -18.50 6.22 -3.45
N ALA A 197 -19.02 5.11 -4.00
CA ALA A 197 -18.24 3.88 -4.08
C ALA A 197 -16.99 4.01 -4.97
N ASN A 198 -17.02 4.86 -5.99
CA ASN A 198 -15.88 5.16 -6.88
C ASN A 198 -14.82 6.05 -6.22
N ASP A 199 -15.08 6.60 -5.04
CA ASP A 199 -14.07 7.31 -4.26
C ASP A 199 -13.09 6.33 -3.59
N PHE A 200 -13.43 5.03 -3.50
CA PHE A 200 -12.69 4.05 -2.71
C PHE A 200 -12.21 2.86 -3.53
N PHE A 201 -10.95 2.48 -3.32
CA PHE A 201 -10.34 1.25 -3.83
C PHE A 201 -9.85 0.41 -2.67
N PHE A 202 -10.07 -0.90 -2.76
CA PHE A 202 -9.65 -1.88 -1.76
C PHE A 202 -8.68 -2.84 -2.42
N VAL A 203 -7.48 -2.97 -1.86
CA VAL A 203 -6.35 -3.69 -2.47
C VAL A 203 -5.68 -4.63 -1.49
#